data_AF-A0A821MMK8-F1
#
_entry.id   AF-A0A821MMK8-F1
#
_cell.length_a   1.000
_cell.length_b   1.000
_cell.length_c   1.000
_cell.angle_alpha   90.00
_cell.angle_beta   90.00
_cell.angle_gamma   90.00
#
_symmetry.space_group_name_H-M   'P 1'
#
loop_
_entity.id
_entity.type
_entity.pdbx_description
1 polymer ?
#
loop_
_entity_poly.entity_id
_entity_poly.type
_entity_poly.pdbx_seq_one_letter_code
_entity_poly.pdbx_strand_id
1 'polypeptide(L)'
;MDVEAKIKEDMKALGCTSEQKISLALYLYVTLVDDRLMYDTEYCYNTDIDTLYIVARPNKLHKVNIYVPIPSSFDLSFDYIEERRTFINGELKKHKESILNDALNGGFVDDDDCEIVG
;
A
#
# COMPACT_ATOMS: atom_id res chain seq x y z
N MET A 1 -7.53 21.08 -11.97
CA MET A 1 -7.88 19.66 -11.82
C MET A 1 -8.20 19.45 -10.36
N ASP A 2 -9.35 18.88 -10.03
CA ASP A 2 -9.72 18.56 -8.66
C ASP A 2 -8.70 17.56 -8.07
N VAL A 3 -8.19 17.82 -6.87
CA VAL A 3 -7.12 17.02 -6.25
C VAL A 3 -7.59 15.57 -6.07
N GLU A 4 -8.86 15.38 -5.69
CA GLU A 4 -9.45 14.05 -5.58
C GLU A 4 -9.47 13.31 -6.91
N ALA A 5 -9.84 14.01 -8.00
CA ALA A 5 -9.87 13.41 -9.34
C ALA A 5 -8.49 12.93 -9.77
N LYS A 6 -7.45 13.73 -9.49
CA LYS A 6 -6.05 13.34 -9.74
C LYS A 6 -5.67 12.08 -8.96
N ILE A 7 -5.95 12.02 -7.66
CA ILE A 7 -5.62 10.85 -6.83
C ILE A 7 -6.32 9.60 -7.35
N LYS A 8 -7.59 9.69 -7.77
CA LYS A 8 -8.32 8.56 -8.37
C LYS A 8 -7.68 8.11 -9.68
N GLU A 9 -7.25 9.04 -10.54
CA GLU A 9 -6.54 8.73 -11.78
C GLU A 9 -5.19 8.06 -11.50
N ASP A 10 -4.43 8.54 -10.52
CA ASP A 10 -3.15 7.96 -10.11
C ASP A 10 -3.35 6.52 -9.57
N MET A 11 -4.37 6.29 -8.73
CA MET A 11 -4.72 4.94 -8.25
C MET A 11 -5.12 3.98 -9.38
N LYS A 12 -5.75 4.49 -10.46
CA LYS A 12 -6.04 3.70 -11.66
C LYS A 12 -4.77 3.39 -12.44
N ALA A 13 -3.87 4.35 -12.55
CA ALA A 13 -2.58 4.19 -13.23
C ALA A 13 -1.69 3.15 -12.54
N LEU A 14 -1.82 2.95 -11.23
CA LEU A 14 -1.17 1.85 -10.51
C LEU A 14 -1.68 0.46 -10.92
N GLY A 15 -2.82 0.37 -11.60
CA GLY A 15 -3.40 -0.88 -12.11
C GLY A 15 -4.71 -1.31 -11.44
N CYS A 16 -5.23 -0.53 -10.48
CA CYS A 16 -6.52 -0.84 -9.85
C CYS A 16 -7.68 -0.41 -10.76
N THR A 17 -8.53 -1.36 -11.15
CA THR A 17 -9.70 -1.10 -12.02
C THR A 17 -11.02 -1.00 -11.26
N SER A 18 -11.02 -1.31 -9.95
CA SER A 18 -12.22 -1.29 -9.12
C SER A 18 -12.49 0.11 -8.54
N GLU A 19 -13.56 0.75 -9.03
CA GLU A 19 -14.03 2.05 -8.50
C GLU A 19 -14.34 2.00 -7.00
N GLN A 20 -14.82 0.86 -6.49
CA GLN A 20 -15.10 0.67 -5.08
C GLN A 20 -13.81 0.71 -4.25
N LYS A 21 -12.75 -0.01 -4.68
CA LYS A 21 -11.46 -0.01 -3.98
C LYS A 21 -10.80 1.35 -4.04
N ILE A 22 -10.86 2.03 -5.18
CA ILE A 22 -10.34 3.39 -5.36
C ILE A 22 -11.06 4.36 -4.42
N SER A 23 -12.39 4.29 -4.34
CA SER A 23 -13.17 5.18 -3.47
C SER A 23 -12.85 4.95 -1.99
N LEU A 24 -12.72 3.69 -1.57
CA LEU A 24 -12.35 3.36 -0.19
C LEU A 24 -10.91 3.78 0.15
N ALA A 25 -9.97 3.58 -0.78
CA ALA A 25 -8.59 4.00 -0.62
C ALA A 25 -8.46 5.53 -0.57
N LEU A 26 -9.18 6.26 -1.42
CA LEU A 26 -9.20 7.72 -1.37
C LEU A 26 -9.71 8.22 -0.02
N TYR A 27 -10.83 7.67 0.46
CA TYR A 27 -11.37 8.03 1.77
C TYR A 27 -10.34 7.80 2.89
N LEU A 28 -9.71 6.63 2.90
CA LEU A 28 -8.66 6.31 3.88
C LEU A 28 -7.46 7.26 3.77
N TYR A 29 -7.03 7.60 2.56
CA TYR A 29 -5.91 8.50 2.31
C TYR A 29 -6.18 9.88 2.91
N VAL A 30 -7.33 10.47 2.57
CA VAL A 30 -7.75 11.78 3.08
C VAL A 30 -7.85 11.74 4.61
N THR A 31 -8.44 10.70 5.20
CA THR A 31 -8.49 10.57 6.66
C THR A 31 -7.09 10.48 7.31
N LEU A 32 -6.14 9.77 6.69
CA LEU A 32 -4.79 9.67 7.24
C LEU A 32 -4.02 11.00 7.15
N VAL A 33 -4.25 11.77 6.07
CA VAL A 33 -3.61 13.08 5.85
C VAL A 33 -4.27 14.17 6.71
N ASP A 34 -5.58 14.35 6.60
CA ASP A 34 -6.29 15.51 7.16
C ASP A 34 -6.69 15.31 8.63
N ASP A 35 -7.18 14.11 8.99
CA ASP A 35 -7.69 13.86 10.35
C ASP A 35 -6.61 13.31 11.29
N ARG A 36 -5.75 12.43 10.77
CA ARG A 36 -4.71 11.75 11.58
C ARG A 36 -3.34 12.41 11.50
N LEU A 37 -3.13 13.31 10.53
CA LEU A 37 -1.87 14.03 10.33
C LEU A 37 -0.65 13.10 10.21
N MET A 38 -0.81 11.99 9.48
CA MET A 38 0.26 11.02 9.26
C MET A 38 1.32 11.57 8.31
N TYR A 39 2.58 11.22 8.58
CA TYR A 39 3.74 11.56 7.77
C TYR A 39 4.01 10.50 6.71
N ASP A 40 4.67 10.92 5.63
CA ASP A 40 5.12 10.07 4.52
C ASP A 40 3.97 9.14 4.04
N THR A 41 2.80 9.75 3.78
CA THR A 41 1.57 9.04 3.40
C THR A 41 1.54 8.81 1.90
N GLU A 42 1.57 7.55 1.47
CA GLU A 42 1.56 7.16 0.06
C GLU A 42 0.55 6.03 -0.18
N TYR A 43 -0.09 6.04 -1.35
CA TYR A 43 -1.00 4.97 -1.77
C TYR A 43 -0.27 4.01 -2.72
N CYS A 44 -0.48 2.72 -2.53
CA CYS A 44 0.15 1.66 -3.30
C CYS A 44 -0.90 0.65 -3.74
N TYR A 45 -0.63 -0.04 -4.86
CA TYR A 45 -1.44 -1.15 -5.34
C TYR A 45 -0.57 -2.38 -5.51
N ASN A 46 -1.02 -3.52 -4.97
CA ASN A 46 -0.41 -4.81 -5.27
C ASN A 46 -1.33 -5.58 -6.22
N THR A 47 -0.81 -5.90 -7.41
CA THR A 47 -1.53 -6.61 -8.46
C THR A 47 -1.77 -8.09 -8.14
N ASP A 48 -0.85 -8.73 -7.40
CA ASP A 48 -0.91 -10.17 -7.12
C ASP A 48 -2.06 -10.53 -6.18
N ILE A 49 -2.36 -9.62 -5.25
CA ILE A 49 -3.46 -9.75 -4.29
C ILE A 49 -4.59 -8.74 -4.53
N ASP A 50 -4.55 -8.03 -5.67
CA ASP A 50 -5.57 -7.06 -6.11
C ASP A 50 -6.04 -6.16 -4.95
N THR A 51 -5.09 -5.47 -4.31
CA THR A 51 -5.35 -4.69 -3.08
C THR A 51 -4.66 -3.33 -3.14
N LEU A 52 -5.46 -2.26 -3.03
CA LEU A 52 -4.99 -0.92 -2.71
C LEU A 52 -4.72 -0.85 -1.20
N TYR A 53 -3.62 -0.23 -0.81
CA TYR A 53 -3.26 0.02 0.58
C TYR A 53 -2.52 1.34 0.70
N ILE A 54 -2.42 1.85 1.92
CA ILE A 54 -1.75 3.12 2.20
C ILE A 54 -0.62 2.84 3.18
N VAL A 55 0.56 3.34 2.85
CA VAL A 55 1.68 3.38 3.78
C VAL A 55 1.74 4.75 4.42
N ALA A 56 1.88 4.80 5.75
CA ALA A 56 2.00 6.06 6.47
C ALA A 56 2.67 5.83 7.83
N ARG A 57 3.18 6.90 8.45
CA ARG A 57 3.79 6.84 9.79
C ARG A 57 3.27 7.94 10.72
N PRO A 58 3.11 7.67 12.04
CA PRO A 58 2.64 8.68 12.98
C PRO A 58 3.59 9.87 13.15
N ASN A 59 4.90 9.64 12.98
CA ASN A 59 5.93 10.66 12.98
C ASN A 59 7.21 10.12 12.30
N LYS A 60 8.15 11.01 11.97
CA LYS A 60 9.39 10.70 11.23
C LYS A 60 10.31 9.67 11.89
N LEU A 61 10.18 9.44 13.20
CA LEU A 61 11.02 8.50 13.94
C LEU A 61 10.43 7.08 14.00
N HIS A 62 9.15 6.92 13.63
CA HIS A 62 8.48 5.63 13.68
C HIS A 62 8.57 4.85 12.37
N LYS A 63 8.46 3.53 12.50
CA LYS A 63 8.32 2.64 11.33
C LYS A 63 7.03 2.97 10.57
N VAL A 64 7.10 2.77 9.25
CA VAL A 64 5.95 2.86 8.36
C VAL A 64 4.96 1.74 8.70
N ASN A 65 3.68 2.08 8.72
CA ASN A 65 2.57 1.15 8.88
C ASN A 65 1.84 0.99 7.54
N ILE A 66 1.21 -0.17 7.36
CA ILE A 66 0.35 -0.47 6.20
C ILE A 66 -1.11 -0.40 6.67
N TYR A 67 -1.92 0.39 5.98
CA TYR A 67 -3.35 0.55 6.21
C TYR A 67 -4.11 0.02 5.00
N VAL A 68 -4.96 -0.98 5.21
CA VAL A 68 -5.78 -1.57 4.13
C VAL A 68 -7.21 -1.04 4.28
N PRO A 69 -7.80 -0.42 3.24
CA PRO A 69 -9.18 0.06 3.29
C PRO A 69 -10.14 -1.14 3.32
N ILE A 70 -10.95 -1.21 4.37
CA ILE A 70 -11.99 -2.24 4.52
C ILE A 70 -13.36 -1.56 4.49
N PRO A 71 -14.32 -2.03 3.65
CA PRO A 71 -15.69 -1.54 3.70
C PRO A 71 -16.31 -1.76 5.08
N SER A 72 -17.06 -0.78 5.59
CA SER A 72 -17.77 -0.94 6.88
C SER A 72 -18.84 -2.03 6.87
N SER A 73 -19.35 -2.38 5.70
CA SER A 73 -20.27 -3.50 5.49
C SER A 73 -19.58 -4.86 5.47
N PHE A 74 -18.25 -4.89 5.50
CA PHE A 74 -17.50 -6.13 5.50
C PHE A 74 -17.52 -6.74 6.90
N ASP A 75 -17.98 -7.98 7.01
CA ASP A 75 -17.97 -8.70 8.27
C ASP A 75 -16.54 -9.13 8.61
N LEU A 76 -15.88 -8.35 9.46
CA LEU A 76 -14.53 -8.63 9.94
C LEU A 76 -14.60 -9.69 11.04
N SER A 77 -14.46 -10.95 10.64
CA SER A 77 -14.27 -12.05 11.59
C SER A 77 -12.78 -12.28 11.86
N PHE A 78 -12.47 -12.83 13.05
CA PHE A 78 -11.12 -13.33 13.34
C PHE A 78 -10.68 -14.39 12.34
N ASP A 79 -11.60 -15.25 11.92
CA ASP A 79 -11.34 -16.29 10.93
C ASP A 79 -10.91 -15.69 9.59
N TYR A 80 -11.56 -14.62 9.14
CA TYR A 80 -11.15 -13.91 7.93
C TYR A 80 -9.74 -13.34 8.05
N ILE A 81 -9.41 -12.72 9.18
CA ILE A 81 -8.08 -12.14 9.40
C ILE A 81 -7.01 -13.23 9.38
N GLU A 82 -7.24 -14.34 10.07
CA GLU A 82 -6.29 -15.46 10.13
C GLU A 82 -6.19 -16.20 8.78
N GLU A 83 -7.29 -16.34 8.03
CA GLU A 83 -7.28 -16.86 6.67
C GLU A 83 -6.41 -15.98 5.76
N ARG A 84 -6.63 -14.66 5.78
CA ARG A 84 -5.85 -13.71 4.99
C ARG A 84 -4.38 -13.77 5.35
N ARG A 85 -4.06 -13.83 6.64
CA ARG A 85 -2.69 -13.96 7.15
C ARG A 85 -2.03 -15.25 6.68
N THR A 86 -2.75 -16.36 6.76
CA THR A 86 -2.28 -17.67 6.34
C THR A 86 -2.01 -17.70 4.84
N PHE A 87 -2.91 -17.15 4.04
CA PHE A 87 -2.74 -17.01 2.60
C PHE A 87 -1.48 -16.20 2.25
N ILE A 88 -1.34 -15.00 2.83
CA ILE A 88 -0.18 -14.12 2.58
C ILE A 88 1.13 -14.83 2.96
N ASN A 89 1.19 -15.46 4.14
CA ASN A 89 2.37 -16.21 4.56
C ASN A 89 2.67 -17.40 3.62
N GLY A 90 1.63 -18.03 3.09
CA GLY A 90 1.74 -19.08 2.08
C GLY A 90 2.38 -18.58 0.78
N GLU A 91 1.88 -17.47 0.24
CA GLU A 91 2.40 -16.86 -0.99
C GLU A 91 3.83 -16.36 -0.85
N LEU A 92 4.16 -15.70 0.28
CA LEU A 92 5.53 -15.29 0.59
C LEU A 92 6.49 -16.48 0.64
N LYS A 93 6.04 -17.61 1.20
CA LYS A 93 6.86 -18.82 1.28
C LYS A 93 7.11 -19.42 -0.09
N LYS A 94 6.11 -19.42 -0.98
CA LYS A 94 6.23 -19.92 -2.36
C LYS A 94 7.22 -19.08 -3.18
N HIS A 95 7.15 -17.76 -3.05
CA HIS A 95 7.95 -16.83 -3.85
C HIS A 95 9.28 -16.42 -3.19
N LYS A 96 9.61 -17.00 -2.03
CA LYS A 96 10.78 -16.63 -1.22
C LYS A 96 12.08 -16.52 -2.03
N GLU A 97 12.38 -17.50 -2.88
CA GLU A 97 13.62 -17.50 -3.67
C GLU A 97 13.64 -16.41 -4.73
N SER A 98 12.50 -16.15 -5.41
CA SER A 98 12.39 -15.04 -6.36
C SER A 98 12.63 -13.71 -5.66
N ILE A 99 11.96 -13.49 -4.52
CA ILE A 99 12.10 -12.26 -3.72
C ILE A 99 13.56 -12.04 -3.29
N LEU A 100 14.24 -13.09 -2.84
CA LEU A 100 15.66 -13.03 -2.48
C LEU A 100 16.54 -12.72 -3.69
N ASN A 101 16.28 -13.35 -4.83
CA ASN A 101 17.05 -13.11 -6.05
C ASN A 101 16.83 -11.68 -6.57
N ASP A 102 15.61 -11.16 -6.56
CA ASP A 102 15.31 -9.79 -6.98
C ASP A 102 15.99 -8.76 -6.06
N ALA A 103 16.00 -9.02 -4.75
CA ALA A 103 16.69 -8.18 -3.77
C ALA A 103 18.23 -8.23 -3.91
N LEU A 104 18.80 -9.39 -4.22
CA LEU A 104 20.25 -9.58 -4.37
C LEU A 104 20.77 -9.08 -5.72
N ASN A 105 19.95 -9.14 -6.76
CA ASN A 105 20.33 -8.70 -8.12
C ASN A 105 20.03 -7.22 -8.37
N GLY A 106 19.83 -6.44 -7.31
CA GLY A 106 19.73 -4.98 -7.38
C GLY A 106 18.46 -4.54 -8.10
N GLY A 107 17.29 -4.82 -7.50
CA GLY A 107 16.04 -4.21 -7.91
C GLY A 107 16.20 -2.72 -8.23
N PHE A 108 15.39 -2.22 -9.18
CA PHE A 108 15.50 -0.88 -9.77
C PHE A 108 15.85 0.18 -8.72
N VAL A 109 17.08 0.67 -8.75
CA VAL A 109 17.54 1.80 -7.94
C VAL A 109 17.23 3.01 -8.80
N ASP A 110 16.24 3.83 -8.42
CA ASP A 110 16.09 5.14 -9.04
C ASP A 110 17.35 5.93 -8.71
N ASP A 111 18.06 6.38 -9.73
CA ASP A 111 19.36 7.06 -9.61
C ASP A 111 19.27 8.38 -8.79
N ASP A 112 18.06 8.83 -8.44
CA ASP A 112 17.77 10.04 -7.68
C ASP A 112 18.01 9.90 -6.15
N ASP A 113 18.15 8.69 -5.61
CA ASP A 113 18.34 8.47 -4.15
C ASP A 113 19.80 8.35 -3.70
N CYS A 114 20.77 8.53 -4.60
CA CYS A 114 22.20 8.47 -4.28
C CYS A 114 22.88 9.86 -4.32
N GLU A 115 22.44 10.79 -3.47
CA GLU A 115 23.32 11.91 -3.10
C GLU A 115 24.36 11.45 -2.07
N ILE A 116 25.58 11.16 -2.54
CA ILE A 116 26.76 11.21 -1.66
C ILE A 116 27.08 12.68 -1.47
N VAL A 117 26.66 13.25 -0.34
CA VAL A 117 27.11 14.58 0.09
C VAL A 117 28.59 14.46 0.48
N GLY A 118 29.45 15.00 -0.37
CA GLY A 118 30.90 15.11 -0.14
C GLY A 118 31.29 16.23 0.81
#